data_AF-A0A165YZW7-F1
#
_entry.id   AF-A0A165YZW7-F1
#
_cell.length_a   1.000
_cell.length_b   1.000
_cell.length_c   1.000
_cell.angle_alpha   90.00
_cell.angle_beta   90.00
_cell.angle_gamma   90.00
#
_symmetry.space_group_name_H-M   'P 1'
#
loop_
_entity.id
_entity.type
_entity.pdbx_description
1 polymer ?
#
loop_
_entity_poly.entity_id
_entity_poly.type
_entity_poly.pdbx_seq_one_letter_code
_entity_poly.pdbx_strand_id
1 'polypeptide(L)'
;MTESHGPPPPPLSRRKHYPKPTITVAEKPTPLTVSYIVEKNRYDLPNFVEHLGEYFEELPSIRKSTSTRKAPDFLHVWQRIKFTNPNIQLDSAANFFDTAIASPPRSSSAKSAVTVEQASGVCRGPRLLPARYDPILVHDYDANPEVKFGIQMFKVGILKLIFAIPPDTLAAARVKDPGLLAYVEWLKVDEGKDEASGMYGVSRVRNFESHEIIEVGTIHRPCHLIPDFGEVCDTRLTAETVLYKHNKFWLNNYIDALAFQELY
;
A
#
# COMPACT_ATOMS: atom_id res chain seq x y z
N MET A 1 -58.31 16.37 0.03
CA MET A 1 -56.98 15.93 -0.43
C MET A 1 -56.12 15.78 0.81
N THR A 2 -56.03 14.57 1.35
CA THR A 2 -55.27 14.25 2.57
C THR A 2 -53.94 13.65 2.14
N GLU A 3 -52.85 14.36 2.43
CA GLU A 3 -51.49 13.90 2.18
C GLU A 3 -51.19 12.65 3.02
N SER A 4 -50.97 11.54 2.32
CA SER A 4 -50.50 10.29 2.88
C SER A 4 -49.02 10.44 3.20
N HIS A 5 -48.70 10.69 4.48
CA HIS A 5 -47.35 10.52 4.99
C HIS A 5 -47.00 9.03 4.97
N GLY A 6 -46.18 8.64 4.00
CA GLY A 6 -45.55 7.32 3.98
C GLY A 6 -44.69 7.10 5.22
N PRO A 7 -44.49 5.83 5.64
CA PRO A 7 -43.68 5.52 6.80
C PRO A 7 -42.25 6.05 6.62
N PRO A 8 -41.61 6.52 7.71
CA PRO A 8 -40.24 6.98 7.65
C PRO A 8 -39.32 5.86 7.14
N PRO A 9 -38.27 6.19 6.36
CA PRO A 9 -37.31 5.19 5.92
C PRO A 9 -36.73 4.46 7.13
N PRO A 10 -36.50 3.14 7.04
CA PRO A 10 -35.93 2.38 8.14
C PRO A 10 -34.58 2.99 8.55
N PRO A 11 -34.27 3.03 9.85
CA PRO A 11 -32.97 3.49 10.31
C PRO A 11 -31.88 2.65 9.64
N LEU A 12 -30.84 3.31 9.11
CA LEU A 12 -29.68 2.65 8.51
C LEU A 12 -29.13 1.62 9.52
N SER A 13 -29.46 0.36 9.25
CA SER A 13 -29.15 -0.81 10.04
C SER A 13 -27.66 -0.87 10.32
N ARG A 14 -27.30 -1.02 11.61
CA ARG A 14 -25.99 -1.39 12.17
C ARG A 14 -24.86 -1.38 11.14
N ARG A 15 -24.11 -0.26 11.07
CA ARG A 15 -22.80 -0.23 10.39
C ARG A 15 -22.00 -1.42 10.90
N LYS A 16 -21.79 -2.42 10.04
CA LYS A 16 -20.87 -3.51 10.33
C LYS A 16 -19.50 -2.85 10.31
N HIS A 17 -18.96 -2.56 11.50
CA HIS A 17 -17.56 -2.22 11.63
C HIS A 17 -16.80 -3.42 11.07
N TYR A 18 -16.18 -3.25 9.89
CA TYR A 18 -15.30 -4.29 9.40
C TYR A 18 -14.15 -4.41 10.40
N PRO A 19 -13.93 -5.61 10.93
CA PRO A 19 -12.83 -5.83 11.85
C PRO A 19 -11.52 -5.50 11.12
N LYS A 20 -10.67 -4.74 11.80
CA LYS A 20 -9.37 -4.35 11.28
C LYS A 20 -8.52 -5.59 10.95
N PRO A 21 -7.84 -5.66 9.81
CA PRO A 21 -6.92 -6.75 9.49
C PRO A 21 -5.86 -6.91 10.60
N THR A 22 -5.52 -8.15 10.92
CA THR A 22 -4.30 -8.42 11.66
C THR A 22 -3.13 -8.44 10.70
N ILE A 23 -2.12 -7.60 10.95
CA ILE A 23 -0.96 -7.46 10.06
C ILE A 23 0.23 -8.18 10.68
N THR A 24 0.94 -8.96 9.86
CA THR A 24 2.12 -9.72 10.26
C THR A 24 3.25 -9.52 9.25
N VAL A 25 4.48 -9.48 9.74
CA VAL A 25 5.71 -9.42 8.94
C VAL A 25 6.63 -10.58 9.33
N ALA A 26 7.65 -10.83 8.51
CA ALA A 26 8.69 -11.79 8.87
C ALA A 26 9.37 -11.37 10.17
N GLU A 27 9.74 -12.34 11.02
CA GLU A 27 10.33 -12.06 12.34
C GLU A 27 11.65 -11.27 12.26
N LYS A 28 12.42 -11.46 11.18
CA LYS A 28 13.74 -10.85 11.03
C LYS A 28 13.75 -9.79 9.93
N PRO A 29 13.84 -8.49 10.28
CA PRO A 29 14.06 -7.44 9.29
C PRO A 29 15.46 -7.54 8.68
N THR A 30 15.63 -6.88 7.53
CA THR A 30 16.94 -6.57 6.99
C THR A 30 17.36 -5.18 7.46
N PRO A 31 18.42 -5.04 8.27
CA PRO A 31 18.92 -3.71 8.65
C PRO A 31 19.58 -3.06 7.43
N LEU A 32 19.12 -1.86 7.06
CA LEU A 32 19.65 -1.09 5.93
C LEU A 32 19.93 0.35 6.36
N THR A 33 21.01 0.95 5.86
CA THR A 33 21.25 2.38 6.06
C THR A 33 20.33 3.20 5.17
N VAL A 34 19.94 4.39 5.63
CA VAL A 34 19.13 5.32 4.83
C VAL A 34 19.86 5.72 3.55
N SER A 35 21.18 5.91 3.63
CA SER A 35 22.01 6.14 2.44
C SER A 35 21.89 5.00 1.44
N TYR A 36 21.99 3.73 1.87
CA TYR A 36 21.87 2.60 0.95
C TYR A 36 20.49 2.50 0.28
N ILE A 37 19.43 2.86 1.01
CA ILE A 37 18.06 2.87 0.49
C ILE A 37 17.91 3.90 -0.65
N VAL A 38 18.55 5.07 -0.53
CA VAL A 38 18.39 6.21 -1.45
C VAL A 38 19.45 6.26 -2.56
N GLU A 39 20.72 6.02 -2.24
CA GLU A 39 21.92 6.31 -3.06
C GLU A 39 21.99 5.51 -4.37
N LYS A 40 21.21 4.44 -4.52
CA LYS A 40 21.19 3.63 -5.75
C LYS A 40 19.91 3.71 -6.56
N ASN A 41 18.97 4.58 -6.18
CA ASN A 41 17.63 4.67 -6.77
C ASN A 41 16.93 3.30 -6.91
N ARG A 42 17.37 2.29 -6.13
CA ARG A 42 16.90 0.91 -6.24
C ARG A 42 15.47 0.80 -5.77
N TYR A 43 15.12 1.58 -4.76
CA TYR A 43 13.79 1.54 -4.19
C TYR A 43 12.84 2.55 -4.84
N ASP A 44 13.33 3.45 -5.71
CA ASP A 44 12.52 4.50 -6.35
C ASP A 44 11.70 5.28 -5.31
N LEU A 45 12.40 5.91 -4.36
CA LEU A 45 11.82 6.62 -3.22
C LEU A 45 12.18 8.11 -3.31
N PRO A 46 11.47 8.91 -4.13
CA PRO A 46 11.74 10.34 -4.23
C PRO A 46 11.54 11.02 -2.87
N ASN A 47 12.37 11.99 -2.49
CA ASN A 47 12.21 12.78 -1.24
C ASN A 47 12.09 11.96 0.07
N PHE A 48 12.47 10.69 0.08
CA PHE A 48 12.30 9.82 1.26
C PHE A 48 12.96 10.36 2.53
N VAL A 49 14.16 10.95 2.40
CA VAL A 49 14.90 11.51 3.53
C VAL A 49 14.19 12.72 4.13
N GLU A 50 13.58 13.55 3.29
CA GLU A 50 12.80 14.72 3.70
C GLU A 50 11.55 14.26 4.45
N HIS A 51 10.74 13.38 3.84
CA HIS A 51 9.53 12.85 4.48
C HIS A 51 9.85 12.11 5.78
N LEU A 52 10.98 11.39 5.85
CA LEU A 52 11.42 10.71 7.06
C LEU A 52 11.82 11.70 8.16
N GLY A 53 12.46 12.82 7.80
CA GLY A 53 12.79 13.91 8.72
C GLY A 53 11.52 14.55 9.29
N GLU A 54 10.61 14.98 8.43
CA GLU A 54 9.32 15.58 8.79
C GLU A 54 8.52 14.66 9.70
N TYR A 55 8.32 13.40 9.28
CA TYR A 55 7.60 12.41 10.07
C TYR A 55 8.24 12.23 11.47
N PHE A 56 9.58 12.17 11.54
CA PHE A 56 10.28 11.97 12.81
C PHE A 56 10.20 13.19 13.75
N GLU A 57 10.09 14.39 13.20
CA GLU A 57 9.87 15.62 13.98
C GLU A 57 8.45 15.66 14.56
N GLU A 58 7.45 15.22 13.79
CA GLU A 58 6.04 15.19 14.19
C GLU A 58 5.72 14.14 15.26
N LEU A 59 6.54 13.09 15.39
CA LEU A 59 6.28 12.03 16.35
C LEU A 59 6.15 12.56 17.80
N PRO A 60 5.23 12.00 18.61
CA PRO A 60 5.02 12.45 19.97
C PRO A 60 6.24 12.14 20.85
N SER A 61 6.78 13.20 21.47
CA SER A 61 7.86 13.09 22.45
C SER A 61 7.36 12.53 23.77
N ILE A 62 8.14 11.64 24.38
CA ILE A 62 7.90 11.11 25.73
C ILE A 62 8.12 12.22 26.79
N ARG A 63 9.00 13.19 26.51
CA ARG A 63 9.24 14.36 27.37
C ARG A 63 9.43 15.62 26.52
N LYS A 64 9.00 16.78 27.02
CA LYS A 64 9.27 18.09 26.39
C LYS A 64 10.79 18.27 26.27
N SER A 65 11.34 18.01 25.09
CA SER A 65 12.75 18.22 24.77
C SER A 65 12.83 19.37 23.76
N THR A 66 13.78 20.27 23.97
CA THR A 66 14.11 21.39 23.07
C THR A 66 15.22 21.04 22.08
N SER A 67 15.78 19.82 22.12
CA SER A 67 16.82 19.39 21.19
C SER A 67 16.24 19.09 19.80
N THR A 68 16.91 19.57 18.76
CA THR A 68 16.67 19.15 17.37
C THR A 68 16.86 17.63 17.26
N ARG A 69 15.85 16.94 16.72
CA ARG A 69 15.88 15.49 16.54
C ARG A 69 16.66 15.19 15.28
N LYS A 70 17.62 14.25 15.35
CA LYS A 70 18.31 13.75 14.16
C LYS A 70 17.52 12.56 13.60
N ALA A 71 17.22 12.58 12.31
CA ALA A 71 16.63 11.44 11.61
C ALA A 71 17.51 10.18 11.76
N PRO A 72 16.92 8.98 11.76
CA PRO A 72 17.67 7.72 11.91
C PRO A 72 18.62 7.49 10.73
N ASP A 73 19.84 7.01 11.01
CA ASP A 73 20.82 6.66 9.97
C ASP A 73 20.57 5.24 9.39
N PHE A 74 19.82 4.40 10.11
CA PHE A 74 19.50 3.02 9.73
C PHE A 74 18.05 2.65 10.06
N LEU A 75 17.49 1.73 9.27
CA LEU A 75 16.12 1.26 9.36
C LEU A 75 16.06 -0.26 9.31
N HIS A 76 15.09 -0.84 10.00
CA HIS A 76 14.70 -2.24 9.83
C HIS A 76 13.74 -2.34 8.65
N VAL A 77 14.10 -3.06 7.59
CA VAL A 77 13.31 -3.12 6.34
C VAL A 77 12.75 -4.51 6.09
N TRP A 78 11.50 -4.56 5.61
CA TRP A 78 10.83 -5.78 5.15
C TRP A 78 10.43 -5.63 3.69
N GLN A 79 10.26 -6.77 3.01
CA GLN A 79 9.83 -6.81 1.61
C GLN A 79 8.38 -7.25 1.44
N ARG A 80 7.76 -7.76 2.52
CA ARG A 80 6.45 -8.40 2.47
C ARG A 80 5.73 -8.18 3.79
N ILE A 81 4.45 -7.84 3.69
CA ILE A 81 3.49 -7.83 4.80
C ILE A 81 2.34 -8.79 4.47
N LYS A 82 1.80 -9.45 5.49
CA LYS A 82 0.66 -10.37 5.37
C LYS A 82 -0.50 -9.82 6.19
N PHE A 83 -1.67 -9.75 5.56
CA PHE A 83 -2.92 -9.34 6.17
C PHE A 83 -3.76 -10.58 6.46
N THR A 84 -4.37 -10.62 7.64
CA THR A 84 -5.33 -11.66 8.03
C THR A 84 -6.66 -10.99 8.31
N ASN A 85 -7.61 -11.22 7.43
CA ASN A 85 -8.96 -10.67 7.50
C ASN A 85 -9.92 -11.77 8.00
N PRO A 86 -10.69 -11.53 9.07
CA PRO A 86 -11.63 -12.53 9.54
C PRO A 86 -12.75 -12.72 8.52
N ASN A 87 -13.24 -13.94 8.41
CA ASN A 87 -14.31 -14.25 7.48
C ASN A 87 -15.65 -13.80 8.04
N ILE A 88 -16.21 -12.73 7.49
CA ILE A 88 -17.47 -12.14 7.95
C ILE A 88 -18.72 -12.90 7.47
N GLN A 89 -18.58 -13.90 6.60
CA GLN A 89 -19.71 -14.66 6.06
C GLN A 89 -20.12 -15.81 6.99
N LEU A 90 -19.15 -16.45 7.67
CA LEU A 90 -19.38 -17.51 8.64
C LEU A 90 -18.29 -17.47 9.73
N ASP A 91 -18.71 -17.40 11.00
CA ASP A 91 -17.79 -17.40 12.16
C ASP A 91 -16.89 -18.65 12.23
N SER A 92 -17.31 -19.76 11.62
CA SER A 92 -16.55 -21.02 11.54
C SER A 92 -15.65 -21.12 10.31
N ALA A 93 -15.75 -20.20 9.36
CA ALA A 93 -14.95 -20.23 8.15
C ALA A 93 -13.54 -19.69 8.38
N ALA A 94 -12.59 -20.20 7.58
CA ALA A 94 -11.20 -19.76 7.68
C ALA A 94 -11.05 -18.29 7.28
N ASN A 95 -10.16 -17.59 7.99
CA ASN A 95 -9.77 -16.22 7.69
C ASN A 95 -9.17 -16.10 6.28
N PHE A 96 -9.37 -14.95 5.66
CA PHE A 96 -8.73 -14.58 4.40
C PHE A 96 -7.31 -14.08 4.65
N PHE A 97 -6.41 -14.39 3.73
CA PHE A 97 -5.01 -14.01 3.81
C PHE A 97 -4.60 -13.27 2.55
N ASP A 98 -4.24 -12.00 2.73
CA ASP A 98 -3.70 -11.19 1.66
C ASP A 98 -2.22 -10.88 1.92
N THR A 99 -1.52 -10.47 0.88
CA THR A 99 -0.11 -10.12 0.97
C THR A 99 0.15 -8.91 0.10
N ALA A 100 0.87 -7.93 0.64
CA ALA A 100 1.49 -6.87 -0.15
C ALA A 100 3.01 -7.01 -0.12
N ILE A 101 3.64 -6.74 -1.25
CA ILE A 101 5.08 -6.79 -1.46
C ILE A 101 5.60 -5.40 -1.83
N ALA A 102 6.75 -5.07 -1.24
CA ALA A 102 7.53 -3.88 -1.50
C ALA A 102 8.99 -4.30 -1.66
N SER A 103 9.34 -4.76 -2.85
CA SER A 103 10.66 -5.32 -3.15
C SER A 103 11.35 -4.52 -4.25
N PRO A 104 12.57 -4.01 -4.02
CA PRO A 104 13.33 -3.32 -5.05
C PRO A 104 13.82 -4.33 -6.12
N PRO A 105 14.33 -3.86 -7.26
CA PRO A 105 14.98 -4.72 -8.24
C PRO A 105 16.14 -5.49 -7.61
N ARG A 106 16.24 -6.78 -7.91
CA ARG A 106 17.27 -7.66 -7.33
C ARG A 106 17.84 -8.60 -8.37
N SER A 107 19.13 -8.92 -8.24
CA SER A 107 19.74 -9.97 -9.05
C SER A 107 19.24 -11.33 -8.58
N SER A 108 18.70 -12.15 -9.49
CA SER A 108 18.49 -13.56 -9.19
C SER A 108 19.86 -14.21 -9.01
N SER A 109 20.16 -14.67 -7.81
CA SER A 109 21.28 -15.58 -7.61
C SER A 109 20.97 -16.87 -8.38
N ALA A 110 22.02 -17.57 -8.84
CA ALA A 110 21.92 -18.79 -9.67
C ALA A 110 21.05 -19.93 -9.07
N LYS A 111 20.57 -19.80 -7.82
CA LYS A 111 19.69 -20.78 -7.14
C LYS A 111 18.19 -20.60 -7.41
N SER A 112 17.75 -19.49 -8.01
CA SER A 112 16.34 -19.25 -8.37
C SER A 112 16.05 -19.34 -9.87
N ALA A 113 16.96 -19.94 -10.65
CA ALA A 113 16.61 -20.41 -11.98
C ALA A 113 15.63 -21.58 -11.84
N VAL A 114 14.35 -21.25 -11.66
CA VAL A 114 13.26 -22.20 -11.87
C VAL A 114 13.43 -22.73 -13.28
N THR A 115 13.65 -24.04 -13.35
CA THR A 115 13.80 -24.82 -14.58
C THR A 115 12.52 -24.67 -15.39
N VAL A 116 12.46 -23.64 -16.24
CA VAL A 116 11.64 -23.71 -17.44
C VAL A 116 12.47 -24.56 -18.40
N GLU A 117 12.23 -25.88 -18.36
CA GLU A 117 12.60 -26.72 -19.48
C GLU A 117 11.88 -26.16 -20.71
N GLN A 118 12.63 -25.53 -21.62
CA GLN A 118 12.75 -25.99 -23.00
C GLN A 118 13.60 -25.03 -23.85
N ALA A 119 14.57 -25.65 -24.52
CA ALA A 119 15.06 -25.32 -25.86
C ALA A 119 15.63 -23.92 -26.13
N SER A 120 16.87 -23.67 -25.67
CA SER A 120 17.88 -22.89 -26.43
C SER A 120 19.12 -22.73 -25.56
N GLY A 121 20.22 -23.36 -25.96
CA GLY A 121 21.50 -23.42 -25.23
C GLY A 121 22.25 -22.09 -25.16
N VAL A 122 21.67 -21.09 -24.50
CA VAL A 122 22.34 -19.82 -24.17
C VAL A 122 22.47 -19.76 -22.66
N CYS A 123 23.71 -19.80 -22.16
CA CYS A 123 24.03 -19.56 -20.76
C CYS A 123 23.56 -18.15 -20.37
N ARG A 124 22.37 -18.03 -19.79
CA ARG A 124 21.85 -16.74 -19.30
C ARG A 124 22.53 -16.46 -17.96
N GLY A 125 23.32 -15.39 -17.92
CA GLY A 125 23.85 -14.83 -16.67
C GLY A 125 22.75 -14.44 -15.69
N PRO A 126 23.11 -13.94 -14.48
CA PRO A 126 22.15 -13.59 -13.45
C PRO A 126 21.06 -12.65 -14.01
N ARG A 127 19.79 -13.08 -13.95
CA ARG A 127 18.65 -12.29 -14.42
C ARG A 127 18.32 -11.24 -13.35
N LEU A 128 18.30 -9.97 -13.74
CA LEU A 128 17.79 -8.90 -12.89
C LEU A 128 16.26 -9.03 -12.83
N LEU A 129 15.73 -9.26 -11.63
CA LEU A 129 14.30 -9.17 -11.35
C LEU A 129 13.93 -7.69 -11.17
N PRO A 130 12.87 -7.20 -11.81
CA PRO A 130 12.40 -5.83 -11.62
C PRO A 130 11.84 -5.65 -10.21
N ALA A 131 11.61 -4.39 -9.83
CA ALA A 131 10.93 -4.06 -8.60
C ALA A 131 9.50 -4.62 -8.60
N ARG A 132 9.00 -4.97 -7.42
CA ARG A 132 7.60 -5.33 -7.21
C ARG A 132 7.03 -4.48 -6.09
N TYR A 133 6.07 -3.64 -6.45
CA TYR A 133 5.32 -2.79 -5.53
C TYR A 133 3.84 -3.07 -5.72
N ASP A 134 3.21 -3.63 -4.69
CA ASP A 134 1.80 -3.98 -4.74
C ASP A 134 0.93 -2.76 -4.38
N PRO A 135 -0.21 -2.56 -5.06
CA PRO A 135 -1.14 -1.50 -4.72
C PRO A 135 -1.97 -1.87 -3.48
N ILE A 136 -2.31 -0.85 -2.70
CA ILE A 136 -2.96 -0.97 -1.39
C ILE A 136 -4.11 0.01 -1.26
N LEU A 137 -5.09 -0.37 -0.43
CA LEU A 137 -6.15 0.51 0.08
C LEU A 137 -5.80 0.91 1.50
N VAL A 138 -5.85 2.20 1.78
CA VAL A 138 -5.58 2.80 3.07
C VAL A 138 -6.83 3.51 3.55
N HIS A 139 -7.21 3.34 4.82
CA HIS A 139 -8.34 4.07 5.37
C HIS A 139 -8.05 5.58 5.45
N ASP A 140 -8.97 6.38 4.91
CA ASP A 140 -8.94 7.83 5.06
C ASP A 140 -9.63 8.20 6.38
N TYR A 141 -8.89 8.30 7.48
CA TYR A 141 -9.47 8.61 8.79
C TYR A 141 -10.03 10.04 8.89
N ASP A 142 -9.64 10.92 7.98
CA ASP A 142 -10.21 12.28 7.85
C ASP A 142 -11.58 12.26 7.14
N ALA A 143 -11.95 11.12 6.52
CA ALA A 143 -13.26 10.95 5.94
C ALA A 143 -14.34 10.88 7.02
N ASN A 144 -15.30 11.81 6.99
CA ASN A 144 -16.46 11.73 7.87
C ASN A 144 -17.29 10.48 7.50
N PRO A 145 -17.37 9.45 8.37
CA PRO A 145 -18.05 8.20 8.07
C PRO A 145 -19.58 8.36 7.99
N GLU A 146 -20.12 9.52 8.36
CA GLU A 146 -21.54 9.87 8.21
C GLU A 146 -21.90 10.32 6.80
N VAL A 147 -20.93 10.85 6.06
CA VAL A 147 -21.16 11.47 4.75
C VAL A 147 -20.51 10.66 3.63
N LYS A 148 -19.34 10.08 3.88
CA LYS A 148 -18.57 9.31 2.91
C LYS A 148 -18.85 7.81 3.05
N PHE A 149 -18.87 7.11 1.92
CA PHE A 149 -19.07 5.66 1.85
C PHE A 149 -18.31 5.06 0.66
N GLY A 150 -18.21 3.73 0.61
CA GLY A 150 -17.56 3.03 -0.49
C GLY A 150 -16.09 3.45 -0.63
N ILE A 151 -15.67 3.68 -1.88
CA ILE A 151 -14.32 4.16 -2.20
C ILE A 151 -13.92 5.46 -1.48
N GLN A 152 -14.87 6.32 -1.09
CA GLN A 152 -14.56 7.63 -0.50
C GLN A 152 -13.98 7.53 0.91
N MET A 153 -14.09 6.35 1.53
CA MET A 153 -13.48 6.03 2.83
C MET A 153 -12.02 5.57 2.71
N PHE A 154 -11.50 5.48 1.49
CA PHE A 154 -10.19 4.91 1.20
C PHE A 154 -9.36 5.82 0.29
N LYS A 155 -8.05 5.79 0.51
CA LYS A 155 -7.03 6.25 -0.43
C LYS A 155 -6.39 5.03 -1.10
N VAL A 156 -6.05 5.16 -2.38
CA VAL A 156 -5.34 4.14 -3.13
C VAL A 156 -3.89 4.56 -3.24
N GLY A 157 -2.97 3.65 -2.91
CA GLY A 157 -1.55 3.90 -3.03
C GLY A 157 -0.76 2.68 -3.50
N ILE A 158 0.51 2.88 -3.80
CA ILE A 158 1.47 1.84 -4.15
C ILE A 158 2.48 1.73 -3.01
N LEU A 159 2.61 0.53 -2.45
CA LEU A 159 3.51 0.27 -1.33
C LEU A 159 4.97 0.16 -1.82
N LYS A 160 5.81 1.12 -1.45
CA LYS A 160 7.19 1.23 -1.94
C LYS A 160 8.24 0.72 -0.96
N LEU A 161 8.03 0.95 0.33
CA LEU A 161 8.94 0.50 1.40
C LEU A 161 8.13 0.10 2.64
N ILE A 162 8.57 -0.96 3.33
CA ILE A 162 8.06 -1.34 4.64
C ILE A 162 9.24 -1.28 5.61
N PHE A 163 9.13 -0.52 6.69
CA PHE A 163 10.23 -0.34 7.61
C PHE A 163 9.79 -0.03 9.04
N ALA A 164 10.73 -0.08 9.97
CA ALA A 164 10.54 0.35 11.34
C ALA A 164 11.81 1.07 11.81
N ILE A 165 11.62 2.02 12.72
CA ILE A 165 12.73 2.72 13.33
C ILE A 165 13.31 1.83 14.44
N PRO A 166 14.63 1.61 14.47
CA PRO A 166 15.27 0.81 15.50
C PRO A 166 14.95 1.32 16.92
N PRO A 167 14.66 0.43 17.89
CA PRO A 167 14.32 0.83 19.26
C PRO A 167 15.37 1.72 19.93
N ASP A 168 16.66 1.46 19.67
CA ASP A 168 17.76 2.24 20.22
C ASP A 168 17.74 3.70 19.74
N THR A 169 17.38 3.91 18.46
CA THR A 169 17.24 5.26 17.89
C THR A 169 16.05 6.00 18.48
N LEU A 170 14.91 5.31 18.66
CA LEU A 170 13.72 5.87 19.31
C LEU A 170 13.99 6.21 20.78
N ALA A 171 14.68 5.34 21.50
CA ALA A 171 15.05 5.55 22.90
C ALA A 171 16.00 6.74 23.06
N ALA A 172 17.01 6.87 22.19
CA ALA A 172 17.91 8.01 22.18
C ALA A 172 17.18 9.32 21.90
N ALA A 173 16.22 9.31 20.97
CA ALA A 173 15.39 10.46 20.63
C ALA A 173 14.26 10.74 21.63
N ARG A 174 13.98 9.81 22.55
CA ARG A 174 12.87 9.85 23.52
C ARG A 174 11.50 10.02 22.86
N VAL A 175 11.30 9.29 21.76
CA VAL A 175 10.08 9.32 20.97
C VAL A 175 9.28 8.04 21.19
N LYS A 176 7.95 8.12 21.17
CA LYS A 176 7.10 6.92 21.23
C LYS A 176 7.33 6.08 19.97
N ASP A 177 7.41 4.76 20.14
CA ASP A 177 7.52 3.84 19.02
C ASP A 177 6.26 3.92 18.12
N PRO A 178 6.40 4.33 16.85
CA PRO A 178 5.28 4.34 15.91
C PRO A 178 4.97 2.94 15.34
N GLY A 179 5.80 1.95 15.65
CA GLY A 179 5.67 0.58 15.16
C GLY A 179 6.12 0.44 13.71
N LEU A 180 5.36 -0.33 12.93
CA LEU A 180 5.68 -0.61 11.54
C LEU A 180 5.15 0.49 10.62
N LEU A 181 6.02 1.02 9.78
CA LEU A 181 5.78 2.12 8.87
C LEU A 181 5.87 1.66 7.41
N ALA A 182 5.20 2.40 6.53
CA ALA A 182 5.23 2.20 5.10
C ALA A 182 5.48 3.53 4.39
N TYR A 183 6.29 3.48 3.34
CA TYR A 183 6.38 4.56 2.36
C TYR A 183 5.48 4.24 1.18
N VAL A 184 4.57 5.16 0.85
CA VAL A 184 3.51 4.94 -0.13
C VAL A 184 3.54 6.03 -1.19
N GLU A 185 3.35 5.63 -2.45
CA GLU A 185 3.01 6.53 -3.56
C GLU A 185 1.49 6.58 -3.71
N TRP A 186 0.86 7.69 -3.40
CA TRP A 186 -0.57 7.94 -3.57
C TRP A 186 -0.96 8.07 -5.03
N LEU A 187 -2.10 7.44 -5.35
CA LEU A 187 -2.75 7.54 -6.65
C LEU A 187 -4.02 8.39 -6.52
N LYS A 188 -4.35 9.11 -7.58
CA LYS A 188 -5.61 9.83 -7.69
C LYS A 188 -6.70 8.87 -8.13
N VAL A 189 -7.79 8.82 -7.39
CA VAL A 189 -9.02 8.09 -7.77
C VAL A 189 -10.01 9.09 -8.35
N ASP A 190 -10.65 8.74 -9.46
CA ASP A 190 -11.69 9.55 -10.07
C ASP A 190 -12.99 9.49 -9.23
N GLU A 191 -13.73 10.60 -9.19
CA GLU A 191 -14.91 10.76 -8.31
C GLU A 191 -16.10 9.86 -8.71
N GLY A 192 -16.08 9.28 -9.91
CA GLY A 192 -17.14 8.44 -10.47
C GLY A 192 -16.64 7.08 -10.94
N LYS A 193 -17.59 6.14 -11.04
CA LYS A 193 -17.37 4.87 -11.72
C LYS A 193 -17.51 5.09 -13.22
N ASP A 194 -16.69 4.38 -14.00
CA ASP A 194 -16.91 4.25 -15.43
C ASP A 194 -18.24 3.50 -15.69
N GLU A 195 -19.04 4.00 -16.63
CA GLU A 195 -20.40 3.52 -16.88
C GLU A 195 -20.41 2.09 -17.41
N ALA A 196 -19.44 1.73 -18.26
CA ALA A 196 -19.38 0.43 -18.90
C ALA A 196 -18.85 -0.65 -17.97
N SER A 197 -17.80 -0.34 -17.21
CA SER A 197 -17.12 -1.31 -16.35
C SER A 197 -17.61 -1.33 -14.91
N GLY A 198 -18.19 -0.22 -14.42
CA GLY A 198 -18.51 -0.05 -13.01
C GLY A 198 -17.29 0.09 -12.10
N MET A 199 -16.08 0.22 -12.67
CA MET A 199 -14.82 0.37 -11.93
C MET A 199 -14.45 1.85 -11.76
N TYR A 200 -13.55 2.15 -10.82
CA TYR A 200 -13.03 3.50 -10.62
C TYR A 200 -11.76 3.72 -11.44
N GLY A 201 -11.70 4.86 -12.13
CA GLY A 201 -10.46 5.33 -12.75
C GLY A 201 -9.44 5.70 -11.68
N VAL A 202 -8.19 5.30 -11.88
CA VAL A 202 -7.07 5.59 -11.00
C VAL A 202 -5.89 6.07 -11.83
N SER A 203 -5.23 7.14 -11.40
CA SER A 203 -4.09 7.70 -12.13
C SER A 203 -2.96 8.15 -11.22
N ARG A 204 -1.74 8.10 -11.75
CA ARG A 204 -0.57 8.68 -11.10
C ARG A 204 -0.61 10.20 -11.16
N VAL A 205 -0.32 10.84 -10.02
CA VAL A 205 -0.06 12.28 -9.98
C VAL A 205 1.36 12.51 -10.46
N ARG A 206 1.57 13.44 -11.41
CA ARG A 206 2.89 13.68 -12.03
C ARG A 206 3.85 14.48 -11.15
N ASN A 207 3.34 15.09 -10.08
CA ASN A 207 4.14 15.89 -9.16
C ASN A 207 4.54 15.00 -7.98
N PHE A 208 5.83 14.96 -7.68
CA PHE A 208 6.46 14.10 -6.66
C PHE A 208 5.86 14.22 -5.23
N GLU A 209 4.94 15.16 -5.01
CA GLU A 209 4.19 15.42 -3.78
C GLU A 209 3.23 14.31 -3.36
N SER A 210 3.00 13.29 -4.19
CA SER A 210 2.05 12.23 -3.85
C SER A 210 2.65 11.11 -3.00
N HIS A 211 3.70 11.35 -2.20
CA HIS A 211 4.27 10.30 -1.36
C HIS A 211 4.19 10.63 0.12
N GLU A 212 4.04 9.60 0.96
CA GLU A 212 3.87 9.79 2.40
C GLU A 212 4.40 8.59 3.19
N ILE A 213 4.83 8.83 4.44
CA ILE A 213 5.08 7.79 5.42
C ILE A 213 3.81 7.60 6.26
N ILE A 214 3.27 6.38 6.25
CA ILE A 214 2.09 6.02 7.03
C ILE A 214 2.39 4.88 8.00
N GLU A 215 1.61 4.76 9.06
CA GLU A 215 1.61 3.55 9.87
C GLU A 215 1.01 2.39 9.06
N VAL A 216 1.67 1.22 9.03
CA VAL A 216 1.14 0.05 8.31
C VAL A 216 -0.23 -0.35 8.84
N GLY A 217 -0.53 -0.05 10.11
CA GLY A 217 -1.84 -0.25 10.70
C GLY A 217 -2.97 0.52 10.02
N THR A 218 -2.72 1.55 9.20
CA THR A 218 -3.78 2.24 8.46
C THR A 218 -4.12 1.55 7.13
N ILE A 219 -3.25 0.64 6.66
CA ILE A 219 -3.46 -0.13 5.46
C ILE A 219 -4.57 -1.16 5.72
N HIS A 220 -5.63 -1.05 4.94
CA HIS A 220 -6.80 -1.92 5.04
C HIS A 220 -6.56 -3.26 4.35
N ARG A 221 -6.08 -3.22 3.11
CA ARG A 221 -5.76 -4.43 2.33
C ARG A 221 -4.96 -4.11 1.07
N PRO A 222 -4.32 -5.10 0.44
CA PRO A 222 -3.92 -5.00 -0.95
C PRO A 222 -5.15 -4.85 -1.85
N CYS A 223 -5.01 -4.11 -2.95
CA CYS A 223 -6.04 -3.98 -3.96
C CYS A 223 -5.53 -4.44 -5.32
N HIS A 224 -6.40 -4.41 -6.33
CA HIS A 224 -6.07 -4.85 -7.67
C HIS A 224 -6.29 -3.71 -8.67
N LEU A 225 -5.20 -3.33 -9.35
CA LEU A 225 -5.21 -2.32 -10.40
C LEU A 225 -5.04 -3.00 -11.76
N ILE A 226 -5.96 -2.70 -12.67
CA ILE A 226 -5.92 -3.17 -14.06
C ILE A 226 -5.39 -2.01 -14.92
N PRO A 227 -4.29 -2.17 -15.66
CA PRO A 227 -3.78 -1.11 -16.52
C PRO A 227 -4.79 -0.69 -17.60
N ASP A 228 -5.02 0.62 -17.74
CA ASP A 228 -5.80 1.17 -18.84
C ASP A 228 -4.87 1.46 -20.03
N PHE A 229 -4.77 0.51 -20.96
CA PHE A 229 -3.87 0.65 -22.12
C PHE A 229 -4.36 1.65 -23.17
N GLY A 230 -5.61 2.14 -23.08
CA GLY A 230 -6.22 2.93 -24.14
C GLY A 230 -6.23 2.20 -25.50
N GLU A 231 -6.14 2.96 -26.59
CA GLU A 231 -6.16 2.41 -27.95
C GLU A 231 -4.87 1.69 -28.33
N VAL A 232 -3.72 2.12 -27.80
CA VAL A 232 -2.40 1.61 -28.17
C VAL A 232 -1.62 1.20 -26.93
N CYS A 233 -1.43 -0.12 -26.76
CA CYS A 233 -0.63 -0.67 -25.69
C CYS A 233 0.88 -0.51 -25.98
N ASP A 234 1.64 0.06 -25.03
CA ASP A 234 3.10 0.10 -25.11
C ASP A 234 3.68 -1.32 -24.96
N THR A 235 4.22 -1.85 -26.06
CA THR A 235 4.81 -3.20 -26.15
C THR A 235 5.97 -3.45 -25.19
N ARG A 236 6.53 -2.40 -24.57
CA ARG A 236 7.61 -2.50 -23.57
C ARG A 236 7.08 -2.79 -22.16
N LEU A 237 5.76 -2.70 -21.95
CA LEU A 237 5.13 -3.04 -20.67
C LEU A 237 5.06 -4.55 -20.52
N THR A 238 5.51 -5.03 -19.36
CA THR A 238 5.40 -6.43 -18.96
C THR A 238 4.54 -6.52 -17.70
N ALA A 239 4.03 -7.70 -17.37
CA ALA A 239 3.31 -7.94 -16.11
C ALA A 239 4.11 -7.49 -14.88
N GLU A 240 5.44 -7.57 -14.93
CA GLU A 240 6.33 -7.19 -13.83
C GLU A 240 6.57 -5.68 -13.75
N THR A 241 6.44 -4.94 -14.85
CA THR A 241 6.79 -3.50 -14.92
C THR A 241 5.58 -2.59 -15.07
N VAL A 242 4.40 -3.12 -15.40
CA VAL A 242 3.23 -2.31 -15.77
C VAL A 242 2.76 -1.42 -14.62
N LEU A 243 2.73 -1.95 -13.40
CA LEU A 243 2.36 -1.19 -12.21
C LEU A 243 3.34 -0.06 -11.91
N TYR A 244 4.58 -0.11 -12.39
CA TYR A 244 5.59 0.94 -12.19
C TYR A 244 5.65 1.96 -13.34
N LYS A 245 5.49 1.50 -14.59
CA LYS A 245 5.73 2.34 -15.78
C LYS A 245 4.46 2.99 -16.34
N HIS A 246 3.28 2.45 -16.02
CA HIS A 246 2.02 2.92 -16.60
C HIS A 246 1.33 3.97 -15.73
N ASN A 247 0.52 4.86 -16.28
CA ASN A 247 0.00 6.01 -15.51
C ASN A 247 -1.49 5.96 -15.21
N LYS A 248 -2.24 5.06 -15.84
CA LYS A 248 -3.70 4.97 -15.72
C LYS A 248 -4.12 3.53 -15.46
N PHE A 249 -5.04 3.36 -14.52
CA PHE A 249 -5.50 2.06 -14.07
C PHE A 249 -6.99 2.10 -13.77
N TRP A 250 -7.60 0.93 -13.74
CA TRP A 250 -8.93 0.70 -13.19
C TRP A 250 -8.78 -0.02 -11.86
N LEU A 251 -9.41 0.51 -10.81
CA LEU A 251 -9.52 -0.18 -9.53
C LEU A 251 -10.58 -1.26 -9.62
N ASN A 252 -10.15 -2.52 -9.52
CA ASN A 252 -11.03 -3.66 -9.64
C ASN A 252 -11.75 -3.96 -8.31
N ASN A 253 -12.99 -3.50 -8.20
CA ASN A 253 -13.91 -3.79 -7.11
C ASN A 253 -14.59 -5.17 -7.21
N TYR A 254 -14.27 -5.99 -8.22
CA TYR A 254 -14.84 -7.32 -8.45
C TYR A 254 -13.88 -8.47 -8.15
N ILE A 255 -12.69 -8.18 -7.60
CA ILE A 255 -11.68 -9.20 -7.32
C ILE A 255 -12.17 -10.23 -6.29
N ASP A 256 -12.94 -9.79 -5.30
CA ASP A 256 -13.58 -10.64 -4.31
C ASP A 256 -14.80 -9.95 -3.70
N ALA A 257 -15.56 -10.71 -2.90
CA ALA A 257 -16.78 -10.24 -2.27
C ALA A 257 -16.54 -9.07 -1.29
N LEU A 258 -15.38 -9.03 -0.63
CA LEU A 258 -15.06 -7.97 0.32
C LEU A 258 -14.76 -6.66 -0.41
N ALA A 259 -13.97 -6.70 -1.48
CA ALA A 259 -13.70 -5.55 -2.33
C ALA A 259 -15.00 -5.00 -2.95
N PHE A 260 -15.90 -5.89 -3.39
CA PHE A 260 -17.19 -5.47 -3.89
C PHE A 260 -18.04 -4.78 -2.83
N GLN A 261 -18.07 -5.32 -1.61
CA GLN A 261 -18.87 -4.78 -0.51
C GLN A 261 -18.32 -3.47 0.07
N GLU A 262 -16.99 -3.28 0.03
CA GLU A 262 -16.31 -2.12 0.63
C GLU A 262 -16.14 -0.96 -0.34
N LEU A 263 -15.94 -1.22 -1.63
CA LEU A 263 -15.67 -0.18 -2.61
C LEU A 263 -16.91 0.31 -3.34
N TYR A 264 -17.98 -0.51 -3.40
CA TYR A 264 -19.20 -0.18 -4.14
C TYR A 264 -20.04 0.88 -3.45
#